data_AF-A0A382H1B2-F1
#
_entry.id   AF-A0A382H1B2-F1
#
_cell.length_a   1.000
_cell.length_b   1.000
_cell.length_c   1.000
_cell.angle_alpha   90.00
_cell.angle_beta   90.00
_cell.angle_gamma   90.00
#
_symmetry.space_group_name_H-M   'P 1'
#
loop_
_entity.id
_entity.type
_entity.pdbx_description
1 polymer ?
#
loop_
_entity_poly.entity_id
_entity_poly.type
_entity_poly.pdbx_seq_one_letter_code
_entity_poly.pdbx_strand_id
1 'polypeptide(L)' 'VSNAHPWLEDIPWTTKPLPREQLEDRILRVLTFTNLGMLGTLGLNGPIVSPLEFYADGLSVYIFP' A
#
# COMPACT_ATOMS: atom_id res chain seq x y z
N VAL A 1 -7.20 15.89 -5.69
CA VAL A 1 -7.34 17.16 -4.92
C VAL A 1 -8.31 16.87 -3.80
N SER A 2 -7.80 16.71 -2.57
CA SER A 2 -8.65 16.42 -1.41
C SER A 2 -9.16 17.74 -0.85
N ASN A 3 -10.45 18.04 -1.00
CA ASN A 3 -11.06 19.26 -0.44
C ASN A 3 -10.94 19.33 1.09
N ALA A 4 -10.77 18.20 1.76
CA ALA A 4 -10.73 18.14 3.22
C ALA A 4 -9.38 18.60 3.79
N HIS A 5 -8.27 18.33 3.10
CA HIS A 5 -6.92 18.55 3.65
C HIS A 5 -5.98 19.18 2.62
N PRO A 6 -6.01 20.53 2.47
CA PRO A 6 -5.21 21.24 1.48
C PRO A 6 -3.68 21.08 1.66
N TRP A 7 -3.21 20.91 2.89
CA TRP A 7 -1.78 20.75 3.23
C TRP A 7 -1.16 19.45 2.68
N LEU A 8 -1.97 18.48 2.23
CA LEU A 8 -1.46 17.30 1.52
C LEU A 8 -0.90 17.66 0.13
N GLU A 9 -1.30 18.79 -0.44
CA GLU A 9 -0.83 19.23 -1.76
C GLU A 9 0.61 19.75 -1.72
N ASP A 10 1.09 20.18 -0.55
CA ASP A 10 2.45 20.68 -0.33
C ASP A 10 3.48 19.56 -0.12
N ILE A 11 3.04 18.31 0.01
CA ILE A 11 3.93 17.16 0.17
C ILE A 11 4.53 16.83 -1.21
N PRO A 12 5.86 16.66 -1.34
CA PRO A 12 6.47 16.27 -2.61
C PRO A 12 6.02 14.86 -2.98
N TRP A 13 4.95 14.79 -3.77
CA TRP A 13 4.49 13.55 -4.37
C TRP A 13 5.60 12.96 -5.23
N THR A 14 5.70 11.64 -5.26
CA THR A 14 6.67 10.95 -6.11
C THR A 14 6.24 11.17 -7.57
N THR A 15 6.77 12.21 -8.21
CA THR A 15 6.38 12.62 -9.57
C THR A 15 7.03 11.77 -10.66
N LYS A 16 8.06 11.00 -10.31
CA LYS A 16 8.79 10.14 -11.23
C LYS A 16 8.71 8.69 -10.78
N PRO A 17 8.45 7.74 -11.69
CA PRO A 17 8.50 6.33 -11.36
C PRO A 17 9.93 5.95 -10.94
N LEU A 18 10.03 5.17 -9.87
CA LEU A 18 11.30 4.58 -9.46
C LEU A 18 11.71 3.48 -10.46
N PRO A 19 13.01 3.28 -10.70
CA PRO A 19 13.50 2.06 -11.35
C PRO A 19 13.00 0.83 -10.59
N ARG A 20 12.66 -0.22 -11.32
CA ARG A 20 12.03 -1.43 -10.76
C ARG A 20 12.78 -2.00 -9.55
N GLU A 21 14.09 -2.15 -9.65
CA GLU A 21 14.95 -2.66 -8.58
C GLU A 21 14.82 -1.84 -7.29
N GLN A 22 14.91 -0.51 -7.40
CA GLN A 22 14.76 0.39 -6.25
C GLN A 22 13.35 0.37 -5.66
N LEU A 23 12.34 0.12 -6.49
CA LEU A 23 10.96 -0.02 -6.03
C LEU A 23 10.77 -1.32 -5.25
N GLU A 24 11.26 -2.44 -5.79
CA GLU A 24 11.20 -3.75 -5.14
C GLU A 24 11.93 -3.72 -3.78
N ASP A 25 13.12 -3.12 -3.69
CA ASP A 25 13.84 -2.93 -2.42
C ASP A 25 13.03 -2.16 -1.38
N ARG A 26 12.33 -1.10 -1.81
CA ARG A 26 11.48 -0.30 -0.90
C ARG A 26 10.27 -1.09 -0.45
N ILE A 27 9.64 -1.85 -1.34
CA ILE A 27 8.49 -2.69 -1.01
C ILE A 27 8.91 -3.77 -0.02
N LEU A 28 10.01 -4.48 -0.27
CA LEU A 28 10.57 -5.50 0.63
C LEU A 28 10.86 -4.92 2.02
N ARG A 29 11.47 -3.73 2.06
CA ARG A 29 11.71 -3.01 3.30
C ARG A 29 10.41 -2.76 4.08
N VAL A 30 9.36 -2.29 3.42
CA VAL A 30 8.05 -2.05 4.07
C VAL A 30 7.42 -3.34 4.57
N LEU A 31 7.40 -4.39 3.75
CA LEU A 31 6.85 -5.71 4.11
C LEU A 31 7.58 -6.35 5.31
N THR A 32 8.84 -5.99 5.55
CA THR A 32 9.62 -6.47 6.70
C THR A 32 9.27 -5.74 8.00
N PHE A 33 8.79 -4.49 7.93
CA PHE A 33 8.53 -3.68 9.14
C PHE A 33 7.17 -3.94 9.77
N THR A 34 6.19 -4.41 8.99
CA THR A 34 4.80 -4.55 9.43
C THR A 34 4.17 -5.75 8.75
N ASN A 35 3.40 -6.51 9.52
CA ASN A 35 2.54 -7.60 9.06
C ASN A 35 1.06 -7.17 8.95
N LEU A 36 0.74 -5.89 9.11
CA LEU A 36 -0.61 -5.34 9.00
C LEU A 36 -0.73 -4.46 7.75
N GLY A 37 -1.78 -4.70 6.96
CA GLY A 37 -2.08 -3.95 5.74
C GLY A 37 -3.56 -3.66 5.57
N MET A 38 -3.91 -2.71 4.69
CA MET A 38 -5.29 -2.42 4.31
C MET A 38 -5.60 -3.11 2.98
N LEU A 39 -6.50 -4.10 2.99
CA LEU A 39 -6.95 -4.77 1.77
C LEU A 39 -8.21 -4.09 1.25
N GLY A 40 -8.12 -3.49 0.07
CA GLY A 40 -9.25 -2.98 -0.69
C GLY A 40 -9.74 -4.00 -1.72
N THR A 41 -11.01 -4.39 -1.63
CA THR A 41 -11.67 -5.28 -2.60
C THR A 41 -12.89 -4.60 -3.23
N LEU A 42 -13.33 -5.12 -4.37
CA LEU A 42 -14.57 -4.68 -5.01
C LEU A 42 -15.72 -5.55 -4.50
N GLY A 43 -16.59 -4.97 -3.67
CA GLY A 43 -17.83 -5.59 -3.23
C GLY A 43 -18.99 -5.32 -4.20
N LEU A 44 -20.11 -6.03 -4.00
CA LEU A 44 -21.32 -5.88 -4.82
C LEU A 44 -21.90 -4.46 -4.81
N ASN A 45 -21.73 -3.74 -3.70
CA ASN A 45 -22.29 -2.41 -3.47
C ASN A 45 -21.23 -1.29 -3.47
N GLY A 46 -20.00 -1.60 -3.90
CA GLY A 46 -18.88 -0.66 -3.90
C GLY A 46 -17.60 -1.22 -3.27
N PRO A 47 -16.53 -0.40 -3.22
CA PRO A 47 -15.25 -0.83 -2.64
C PRO A 47 -15.38 -1.06 -1.13
N ILE A 48 -14.79 -2.15 -0.66
CA ILE A 48 -14.70 -2.52 0.76
C ILE A 48 -13.23 -2.52 1.12
N VAL A 49 -12.88 -1.88 2.24
CA VAL A 49 -11.50 -1.84 2.74
C VAL A 49 -11.47 -2.33 4.18
N SER A 50 -10.63 -3.32 4.47
CA SER A 50 -10.46 -3.87 5.81
C SER A 50 -8.98 -4.00 6.19
N PRO A 51 -8.60 -3.73 7.45
CA PRO A 51 -7.27 -4.08 7.95
C PRO A 51 -7.15 -5.60 8.05
N LEU A 52 -6.05 -6.16 7.54
CA LEU A 52 -5.75 -7.59 7.59
C LEU A 52 -4.29 -7.81 7.95
N GLU A 53 -4.06 -8.86 8.74
CA GLU A 53 -2.73 -9.40 8.96
C GLU A 53 -2.32 -10.24 7.75
N PHE A 54 -1.06 -10.15 7.36
CA PHE A 54 -0.50 -10.88 6.24
C PHE A 54 0.89 -11.44 6.58
N TYR A 55 1.28 -12.46 5.83
CA TYR A 55 2.63 -12.99 5.79
C TYR A 55 3.26 -12.66 4.44
N ALA A 56 4.49 -12.13 4.44
CA ALA A 56 5.23 -11.81 3.22
C ALA A 56 6.38 -12.81 3.00
N ASP A 57 6.42 -13.40 1.81
CA ASP A 57 7.55 -14.17 1.28
C ASP A 57 8.10 -13.47 0.04
N GLY A 58 9.18 -12.72 0.23
CA GLY A 58 9.67 -11.76 -0.76
C GLY A 58 8.58 -10.73 -1.10
N LEU A 59 8.16 -10.68 -2.36
CA LEU A 59 7.09 -9.80 -2.84
C LEU A 59 5.71 -10.48 -2.85
N SER A 60 5.63 -11.74 -2.46
CA SER A 60 4.36 -12.48 -2.38
C SER A 60 3.73 -12.24 -1.01
N VAL A 61 2.44 -11.89 -1.00
CA VAL A 61 1.69 -11.64 0.22
C VAL A 61 0.60 -12.70 0.38
N TYR A 62 0.59 -13.35 1.54
CA TYR A 62 -0.37 -14.37 1.92
C TYR A 62 -1.26 -13.83 3.04
N ILE A 63 -2.56 -14.03 2.91
CA ILE A 63 -3.57 -13.59 3.87
C ILE A 63 -4.31 -14.85 4.32
N PHE A 64 -4.47 -15.02 5.63
CA PHE A 64 -5.28 -16.11 6.16
C PHE A 64 -6.77 -15.84 5.91
N PRO A 65 -7.57 -16.88 5.60
CA PRO A 65 -9.00 -16.75 5.34
C PRO A 65 -9.80 -16.31 6.56
#